data_AF-A0A5K0XS64-F1
#
_entry.id   AF-A0A5K0XS64-F1
#
_cell.length_a   1.000
_cell.length_b   1.000
_cell.length_c   1.000
_cell.angle_alpha   90.00
_cell.angle_beta   90.00
_cell.angle_gamma   90.00
#
_symmetry.space_group_name_H-M   'P 1'
#
loop_
_entity.id
_entity.type
_entity.pdbx_description
1 polymer ?
#
loop_
_entity_poly.entity_id
_entity_poly.type
_entity_poly.pdbx_seq_one_letter_code
_entity_poly.pdbx_strand_id
1 'polypeptide(L)'
;FVKMKKNRRREELKEKMTSLLSKIIEKREQEMKLGTANNDDLLGILLESNKNHREYGSRGMTRDEIIEECKVFYSAGHESTSELLTWTMVLLSMNPSWQMHARDEVLKVCGRHAPSFDNLAQLKI
;
A
#
# COMPACT_ATOMS: atom_id res chain seq x y z
N PHE A 1 7.06 2.63 36.50
CA PHE A 1 7.07 3.54 35.35
C PHE A 1 5.66 3.63 34.76
N VAL A 2 4.99 4.79 34.86
CA VAL A 2 3.64 4.99 34.32
C VAL A 2 3.72 5.02 32.79
N LYS A 3 3.08 4.08 32.09
CA LYS A 3 2.92 4.17 30.63
C LYS A 3 2.13 5.45 30.32
N MET A 4 2.81 6.48 29.79
CA MET A 4 2.16 7.70 29.32
C MET A 4 1.00 7.35 28.38
N LYS A 5 -0.12 8.08 28.42
CA LYS A 5 -1.31 7.81 27.58
C LYS A 5 -0.96 7.58 26.10
N LYS A 6 0.03 8.31 25.58
CA LYS A 6 0.58 8.15 24.21
C LYS A 6 1.17 6.75 23.96
N ASN A 7 1.88 6.17 24.93
CA ASN A 7 2.46 4.83 24.80
C ASN A 7 1.36 3.76 24.77
N ARG A 8 0.32 3.92 25.61
CA ARG A 8 -0.83 3.00 25.60
C ARG A 8 -1.54 3.01 24.24
N ARG A 9 -1.84 4.20 23.71
CA ARG A 9 -2.46 4.36 22.38
C ARG A 9 -1.62 3.75 21.25
N ARG A 10 -0.29 3.87 21.31
CA ARG A 10 0.60 3.25 20.31
C ARG A 10 0.50 1.72 20.33
N GLU A 11 0.48 1.11 21.50
CA GLU A 11 0.29 -0.35 21.61
C GLU A 11 -1.08 -0.79 21.13
N GLU A 12 -2.16 -0.10 21.53
CA GLU A 12 -3.53 -0.38 21.08
C GLU A 12 -3.63 -0.34 19.54
N LEU A 13 -2.98 0.64 18.89
CA LEU A 13 -2.95 0.75 17.43
C LEU A 13 -2.11 -0.37 16.78
N LYS A 14 -0.96 -0.72 17.37
CA LYS A 14 -0.11 -1.82 16.89
C LYS A 14 -0.85 -3.16 16.96
N GLU A 15 -1.53 -3.44 18.06
CA GLU A 15 -2.36 -4.64 18.24
C GLU A 15 -3.50 -4.68 17.21
N LYS A 16 -4.19 -3.56 17.01
CA LYS A 16 -5.25 -3.46 16.01
C LYS A 16 -4.73 -3.68 14.59
N MET A 17 -3.58 -3.10 14.24
CA MET A 17 -2.95 -3.31 12.93
C MET A 17 -2.56 -4.77 12.72
N THR A 18 -1.91 -5.40 13.70
CA THR A 18 -1.60 -6.84 13.67
C THR A 18 -2.86 -7.68 13.50
N SER A 19 -3.93 -7.38 14.23
CA SER A 19 -5.20 -8.12 14.14
C SER A 19 -5.83 -8.02 12.74
N LEU A 20 -5.80 -6.83 12.13
CA LEU A 20 -6.33 -6.63 10.78
C LEU A 20 -5.51 -7.36 9.72
N LEU A 21 -4.18 -7.25 9.77
CA LEU A 21 -3.29 -7.95 8.84
C LEU A 21 -3.42 -9.47 8.97
N SER A 22 -3.47 -9.99 10.20
CA SER A 22 -3.71 -11.41 10.47
C SER A 22 -4.97 -11.92 9.78
N LYS A 23 -6.09 -11.17 9.88
CA LYS A 23 -7.35 -11.53 9.23
C LYS A 23 -7.28 -11.48 7.70
N ILE A 24 -6.58 -10.49 7.14
CA ILE A 24 -6.37 -10.37 5.69
C ILE A 24 -5.56 -11.55 5.17
N ILE A 25 -4.48 -11.90 5.87
CA ILE A 25 -3.61 -13.05 5.52
C ILE A 25 -4.38 -14.36 5.64
N GLU A 26 -5.09 -14.60 6.75
CA GLU A 26 -5.92 -15.80 6.95
C GLU A 26 -6.93 -15.97 5.82
N LYS A 27 -7.63 -14.89 5.46
CA LYS A 27 -8.60 -14.90 4.36
C LYS A 27 -7.90 -15.28 3.04
N ARG A 28 -6.75 -14.68 2.74
CA ARG A 28 -6.01 -14.97 1.50
C ARG A 28 -5.49 -16.40 1.46
N GLU A 29 -4.96 -16.92 2.57
CA GLU A 29 -4.53 -18.32 2.67
C GLU A 29 -5.68 -19.32 2.45
N GLN A 30 -6.89 -19.00 2.93
CA GLN A 30 -8.09 -19.80 2.67
C GLN A 30 -8.47 -19.77 1.19
N GLU A 31 -8.49 -18.60 0.57
CA GLU A 31 -8.76 -18.44 -0.87
C GLU A 31 -7.73 -19.22 -1.72
N MET A 32 -6.45 -19.22 -1.33
CA MET A 32 -5.39 -19.97 -2.03
C MET A 32 -5.62 -21.49 -1.93
N LYS A 33 -6.02 -21.99 -0.75
CA LYS A 33 -6.36 -23.41 -0.56
C LYS A 33 -7.56 -23.85 -1.40
N LEU A 34 -8.52 -22.96 -1.60
CA LEU A 34 -9.72 -23.20 -2.42
C LEU A 34 -9.46 -23.00 -3.93
N GLY A 35 -8.28 -22.51 -4.32
CA GLY A 35 -7.97 -22.18 -5.71
C GLY A 35 -8.72 -20.95 -6.24
N THR A 36 -9.23 -20.10 -5.36
CA THR A 36 -10.01 -18.90 -5.72
C THR A 36 -9.28 -17.59 -5.42
N ALA A 37 -8.03 -17.65 -4.95
CA ALA A 37 -7.24 -16.46 -4.66
C ALA A 37 -6.84 -15.73 -5.94
N ASN A 38 -6.92 -14.41 -5.89
CA ASN A 38 -6.17 -13.53 -6.78
C ASN A 38 -4.79 -13.30 -6.17
N ASN A 39 -3.74 -13.77 -6.84
CA ASN A 39 -2.35 -13.64 -6.38
C ASN A 39 -1.57 -12.53 -7.09
N ASP A 40 -2.25 -11.66 -7.85
CA ASP A 40 -1.60 -10.60 -8.65
C ASP A 40 -1.22 -9.37 -7.82
N ASP A 41 -1.46 -9.41 -6.50
CA ASP A 41 -1.04 -8.37 -5.56
C ASP A 41 0.15 -8.80 -4.71
N LEU A 42 0.80 -7.82 -4.06
CA LEU A 42 2.00 -8.03 -3.25
C LEU A 42 1.84 -9.16 -2.23
N LEU A 43 0.69 -9.24 -1.55
CA LEU A 43 0.46 -10.27 -0.53
C LEU A 43 0.34 -11.66 -1.16
N GLY A 44 -0.39 -11.77 -2.27
CA GLY A 44 -0.51 -13.00 -3.04
C GLY A 44 0.86 -13.52 -3.49
N ILE A 45 1.65 -12.65 -4.13
CA ILE A 45 3.02 -12.96 -4.59
C ILE A 45 3.90 -13.39 -3.42
N LEU A 46 3.83 -12.69 -2.28
CA LEU A 46 4.63 -13.01 -1.09
C LEU A 46 4.28 -14.38 -0.52
N LEU A 47 2.99 -14.71 -0.39
CA LEU A 47 2.52 -15.99 0.14
C LEU A 47 2.86 -17.14 -0.79
N GLU A 48 2.69 -16.96 -2.11
CA GLU A 48 3.02 -17.95 -3.12
C GLU A 48 4.53 -18.23 -3.18
N SER A 49 5.34 -17.17 -3.21
CA SER A 49 6.80 -17.29 -3.14
C SER A 49 7.24 -17.99 -1.86
N ASN A 50 6.67 -17.63 -0.71
CA ASN A 50 6.99 -18.27 0.57
C ASN A 50 6.66 -19.77 0.58
N LYS A 51 5.53 -20.16 -0.01
CA LYS A 51 5.15 -21.58 -0.17
C LYS A 51 6.17 -22.32 -1.03
N ASN A 52 6.51 -21.76 -2.21
CA ASN A 52 7.48 -22.36 -3.12
C ASN A 52 8.86 -22.53 -2.45
N HIS A 53 9.35 -21.52 -1.73
CA HIS A 53 10.61 -21.61 -1.00
C HIS A 53 10.63 -22.77 0.01
N ARG A 54 9.53 -23.00 0.71
CA ARG A 54 9.40 -24.14 1.65
C ARG A 54 9.43 -25.49 0.95
N GLU A 55 8.80 -25.60 -0.21
CA GLU A 55 8.83 -26.82 -1.03
C GLU A 55 10.26 -27.15 -1.52
N TYR A 56 11.09 -26.14 -1.77
CA TYR A 56 12.51 -26.30 -2.10
C TYR A 56 13.45 -26.42 -0.89
N GLY A 57 12.91 -26.66 0.32
CA GLY A 57 13.70 -26.95 1.52
C GLY A 57 14.19 -25.72 2.31
N SER A 58 13.73 -24.51 1.99
CA SER A 58 13.95 -23.33 2.84
C SER A 58 12.98 -23.31 4.03
N ARG A 59 13.35 -22.65 5.14
CA ARG A 59 12.41 -22.40 6.25
C ARG A 59 11.21 -21.54 5.84
N GLY A 60 11.39 -20.71 4.82
CA GLY A 60 10.47 -19.63 4.48
C GLY A 60 10.27 -18.62 5.63
N MET A 61 9.40 -17.65 5.41
CA MET A 61 8.90 -16.74 6.42
C MET A 61 7.82 -17.41 7.27
N THR A 62 7.86 -17.16 8.57
CA THR A 62 6.77 -17.42 9.50
C THR A 62 5.61 -16.44 9.24
N ARG A 63 4.43 -16.75 9.80
CA ARG A 63 3.27 -15.86 9.68
C ARG A 63 3.52 -14.49 10.32
N ASP A 64 4.22 -14.45 11.45
CA ASP A 64 4.56 -13.21 12.12
C ASP A 64 5.56 -12.38 11.31
N GLU A 65 6.57 -13.02 10.69
CA GLU A 65 7.48 -12.35 9.75
C GLU A 65 6.70 -11.74 8.56
N ILE A 66 5.76 -12.49 7.95
CA ILE A 66 4.91 -11.96 6.87
C ILE A 66 4.10 -10.74 7.34
N ILE A 67 3.55 -10.77 8.55
CA ILE A 67 2.81 -9.64 9.12
C ILE A 67 3.72 -8.42 9.29
N GLU A 68 4.92 -8.60 9.82
CA GLU A 68 5.87 -7.49 9.99
C GLU A 68 6.31 -6.91 8.64
N GLU A 69 6.60 -7.75 7.64
CA GLU A 69 6.91 -7.27 6.28
C GLU A 69 5.75 -6.46 5.68
N CYS A 70 4.50 -6.95 5.82
CA CYS A 70 3.32 -6.22 5.36
C CYS A 70 3.18 -4.85 6.04
N LYS A 71 3.52 -4.73 7.33
CA LYS A 71 3.52 -3.43 8.04
C LYS A 71 4.56 -2.49 7.47
N VAL A 72 5.77 -2.98 7.18
CA VAL A 72 6.85 -2.18 6.62
C VAL A 72 6.45 -1.64 5.25
N PHE A 73 5.97 -2.50 4.35
CA PHE A 73 5.49 -2.09 3.02
C PHE A 73 4.37 -1.04 3.10
N TYR A 74 3.37 -1.27 3.96
CA TYR A 74 2.26 -0.34 4.13
C TYR A 74 2.74 1.03 4.65
N SER A 75 3.53 1.06 5.71
CA SER A 75 3.98 2.30 6.33
C SER A 75 4.90 3.10 5.39
N ALA A 76 5.87 2.44 4.76
CA ALA A 76 6.80 3.09 3.84
C ALA A 76 6.09 3.74 2.65
N GLY A 77 5.10 3.06 2.06
CA GLY A 77 4.32 3.58 0.94
C GLY A 77 3.30 4.65 1.35
N HIS A 78 2.63 4.47 2.49
CA HIS A 78 1.53 5.34 2.89
C HIS A 78 2.01 6.69 3.42
N GLU A 79 2.97 6.72 4.35
CA GLU A 79 3.38 7.98 5.00
C GLU A 79 4.01 8.95 3.99
N SER A 80 4.95 8.46 3.18
CA SER A 80 5.65 9.27 2.17
C SER A 80 4.71 9.78 1.07
N THR A 81 3.83 8.93 0.53
CA THR A 81 2.88 9.31 -0.53
C THR A 81 1.80 10.26 -0.01
N SER A 82 1.29 10.03 1.20
CA SER A 82 0.30 10.92 1.82
C SER A 82 0.88 12.32 2.07
N GLU A 83 2.13 12.39 2.53
CA GLU A 83 2.83 13.66 2.73
C GLU A 83 3.06 14.38 1.39
N LEU A 84 3.55 13.68 0.37
CA LEU A 84 3.75 14.22 -0.97
C LEU A 84 2.44 14.80 -1.56
N LEU A 85 1.34 14.04 -1.48
CA LEU A 85 0.04 14.48 -1.99
C LEU A 85 -0.49 15.69 -1.22
N THR A 86 -0.31 15.71 0.11
CA THR A 86 -0.71 16.85 0.94
C THR A 86 0.01 18.12 0.51
N TRP A 87 1.34 18.08 0.39
CA TRP A 87 2.12 19.24 -0.04
C TRP A 87 1.84 19.63 -1.48
N THR A 88 1.64 18.66 -2.38
CA THR A 88 1.23 18.92 -3.77
C THR A 88 -0.07 19.72 -3.81
N MET A 89 -1.08 19.31 -3.03
CA MET A 89 -2.36 20.04 -2.96
C MET A 89 -2.19 21.44 -2.36
N VAL A 90 -1.37 21.60 -1.32
CA VAL A 90 -1.05 22.92 -0.74
C VAL A 90 -0.42 23.82 -1.80
N LEU A 91 0.62 23.35 -2.49
CA LEU A 91 1.34 24.13 -3.51
C LEU A 91 0.43 24.51 -4.68
N LEU A 92 -0.39 23.58 -5.19
CA LEU A 92 -1.34 23.88 -6.26
C LEU A 92 -2.40 24.90 -5.83
N SER A 93 -2.89 24.82 -4.59
CA SER A 93 -3.88 25.79 -4.07
C SER A 93 -3.32 27.21 -3.95
N MET A 94 -2.03 27.32 -3.67
CA MET A 94 -1.32 28.60 -3.58
C MET A 94 -0.88 29.15 -4.94
N ASN A 95 -0.90 28.32 -5.99
CA ASN A 95 -0.44 28.67 -7.34
C ASN A 95 -1.52 28.36 -8.41
N PRO A 96 -2.58 29.17 -8.52
CA PRO A 96 -3.71 28.88 -9.41
C PRO A 96 -3.34 28.75 -10.89
N SER A 97 -2.30 29.46 -11.36
CA SER A 97 -1.79 29.34 -12.73
C SER A 97 -1.23 27.94 -13.00
N TRP A 98 -0.42 27.41 -12.11
CA TRP A 98 0.12 26.04 -12.19
C TRP A 98 -0.96 24.98 -12.03
N GLN A 99 -1.94 25.22 -11.15
CA GLN A 99 -3.10 24.33 -11.02
C GLN A 99 -3.92 24.27 -12.32
N MET A 100 -4.11 25.41 -12.99
CA MET A 100 -4.81 25.46 -14.28
C MET A 100 -4.01 24.74 -15.35
N HIS A 101 -2.69 24.96 -15.41
CA HIS A 101 -1.82 24.32 -16.39
C HIS A 101 -1.80 22.78 -16.25
N ALA A 102 -1.69 22.26 -15.03
CA ALA A 102 -1.76 20.83 -14.77
C ALA A 102 -3.14 20.23 -15.14
N ARG A 103 -4.23 20.96 -14.85
CA ARG A 103 -5.59 20.53 -15.25
C ARG A 103 -5.74 20.49 -16.77
N ASP A 104 -5.25 21.52 -17.46
CA ASP A 104 -5.31 21.60 -18.92
C ASP A 104 -4.50 20.48 -19.58
N GLU A 105 -3.34 20.10 -19.01
CA GLU A 105 -2.57 18.95 -19.47
C GLU A 105 -3.36 17.65 -19.37
N VAL A 106 -3.92 17.38 -18.19
CA VAL A 106 -4.72 16.17 -17.97
C VAL A 106 -5.91 16.13 -18.91
N LEU A 107 -6.60 17.26 -19.13
CA LEU A 107 -7.71 17.34 -20.09
C LEU A 107 -7.26 17.13 -21.54
N LYS A 108 -6.07 17.61 -21.91
CA LYS A 108 -5.52 17.44 -23.25
C LYS A 108 -5.08 16.00 -23.53
N VAL A 109 -4.44 15.35 -22.56
CA VAL A 109 -3.88 14.00 -22.70
C VAL A 109 -4.95 12.93 -22.45
N CYS A 110 -5.74 13.07 -21.38
CA CYS A 110 -6.71 12.07 -20.93
C CYS A 110 -8.15 12.38 -21.38
N GLY A 111 -8.43 13.59 -21.86
CA GLY A 111 -9.79 14.00 -22.20
C GLY A 111 -10.70 14.05 -20.98
N ARG A 112 -11.91 13.49 -21.11
CA ARG A 112 -12.86 13.29 -20.00
C ARG A 112 -12.83 11.86 -19.44
N HIS A 113 -11.83 11.07 -19.82
CA HIS A 113 -11.68 9.70 -19.34
C HIS A 113 -10.75 9.66 -18.12
N ALA A 114 -10.83 8.58 -17.35
CA ALA A 114 -9.89 8.34 -16.28
C ALA A 114 -8.47 8.18 -16.86
N PRO A 115 -7.43 8.79 -16.27
CA PRO A 115 -6.05 8.58 -16.71
C PRO A 115 -5.67 7.10 -16.71
N SER A 116 -4.98 6.64 -17.77
CA SER A 116 -4.41 5.30 -17.87
C SER A 116 -2.88 5.32 -17.75
N PHE A 117 -2.28 4.14 -17.62
CA PHE A 117 -0.82 4.00 -17.57
C PHE A 117 -0.14 4.53 -18.86
N ASP A 118 -0.79 4.35 -20.01
CA ASP A 118 -0.29 4.83 -21.31
C ASP A 118 -0.29 6.37 -21.40
N ASN A 119 -1.14 7.04 -20.62
CA ASN A 119 -1.19 8.50 -20.56
C ASN A 119 -0.05 9.10 -19.73
N LEU A 120 0.51 8.36 -18.77
CA LEU A 120 1.48 8.89 -17.80
C LEU A 120 2.72 9.50 -18.46
N ALA A 121 3.28 8.84 -19.48
CA ALA A 121 4.48 9.33 -20.18
C ALA A 121 4.24 10.64 -20.96
N GLN A 122 2.97 11.04 -21.13
CA GLN A 122 2.57 12.24 -21.85
C GLN A 122 2.23 13.40 -20.91
N LEU A 123 2.15 13.18 -19.60
CA LEU A 123 2.01 14.20 -18.57
C LEU A 123 3.41 14.70 -18.18
N LYS A 124 3.76 15.93 -18.56
CA LYS A 124 5.13 16.50 -18.52
C LYS A 124 5.23 17.80 -17.73
N ILE A 125 4.09 18.38 -17.35
CA ILE A 125 3.98 19.72 -16.77
C ILE A 125 4.32 19.71 -15.27
#